data_AF-H6NQJ7-F1
#
_entry.id   AF-H6NQJ7-F1
#
_cell.length_a   1.000
_cell.length_b   1.000
_cell.length_c   1.000
_cell.angle_alpha   90.00
_cell.angle_beta   90.00
_cell.angle_gamma   90.00
#
_symmetry.space_group_name_H-M   'P 1'
#
loop_
_entity.id
_entity.type
_entity.pdbx_description
1 polymer ?
#
loop_
_entity_poly.entity_id
_entity_poly.type
_entity_poly.pdbx_seq_one_letter_code
_entity_poly.pdbx_strand_id
1 'polypeptide(L)'
;MSETNRILKDLELLIGQYEEALGRYTPEQLHRQPSPEAWSVGQVYTHLLNTAFHMQMRAITACRNGEGQPEGSKSEAGEAVFRLGAFPPIKIAVPPTDAYTPPNTEEADSLRARLEKLRGECREVEAQLAAIPADRRVPHPRLGAMNAVEWFALIEMHFRHHLRQQRELDSFLGLESA
;
A
#
# COMPACT_ATOMS: atom_id res chain seq x y z
N MET A 1 -10.90 2.21 -21.75
CA MET A 1 -10.57 2.01 -20.32
C MET A 1 -9.39 2.91 -20.01
N SER A 2 -9.50 3.83 -19.05
CA SER A 2 -8.40 4.71 -18.65
C SER A 2 -7.31 3.92 -17.92
N GLU A 3 -6.13 4.53 -17.80
CA GLU A 3 -5.03 3.99 -16.98
C GLU A 3 -5.45 3.83 -15.51
N THR A 4 -6.12 4.85 -14.94
CA THR A 4 -6.64 4.82 -13.57
C THR A 4 -7.63 3.67 -13.33
N ASN A 5 -8.48 3.36 -14.32
CA ASN A 5 -9.41 2.25 -14.23
C ASN A 5 -8.69 0.89 -14.27
N ARG A 6 -7.58 0.78 -15.01
CA ARG A 6 -6.73 -0.43 -14.98
C ARG A 6 -6.07 -0.60 -13.61
N ILE A 7 -5.47 0.46 -13.07
CA ILE A 7 -4.86 0.46 -11.73
C ILE A 7 -5.89 0.06 -10.68
N LEU A 8 -7.11 0.60 -10.74
CA LEU A 8 -8.18 0.22 -9.82
C LEU A 8 -8.50 -1.29 -9.91
N LYS A 9 -8.65 -1.83 -11.12
CA LYS A 9 -8.93 -3.28 -11.29
C LYS A 9 -7.80 -4.15 -10.77
N ASP A 10 -6.56 -3.77 -11.03
CA ASP A 10 -5.39 -4.51 -10.55
C ASP A 10 -5.32 -4.45 -9.01
N LEU A 11 -5.59 -3.28 -8.41
CA LEU A 11 -5.68 -3.13 -6.97
C LEU A 11 -6.84 -3.94 -6.37
N GLU A 12 -8.02 -3.96 -6.99
CA GLU A 12 -9.15 -4.78 -6.53
C GLU A 12 -8.83 -6.27 -6.56
N LEU A 13 -8.12 -6.73 -7.58
CA LEU A 13 -7.63 -8.11 -7.66
C LEU A 13 -6.64 -8.42 -6.53
N LEU A 14 -5.69 -7.51 -6.27
CA LEU A 14 -4.75 -7.64 -5.15
C LEU A 14 -5.48 -7.69 -3.81
N ILE A 15 -6.41 -6.77 -3.55
CA ILE A 15 -7.20 -6.76 -2.32
C ILE A 15 -7.95 -8.09 -2.15
N GLY A 16 -8.54 -8.63 -3.22
CA GLY A 16 -9.18 -9.95 -3.19
C GLY A 16 -8.22 -11.08 -2.80
N GLN A 17 -6.99 -11.09 -3.34
CA GLN A 17 -5.95 -12.06 -2.95
C GLN A 17 -5.57 -11.92 -1.47
N TYR A 18 -5.44 -10.69 -0.98
CA TYR A 18 -5.17 -10.43 0.43
C TYR A 18 -6.33 -10.88 1.34
N GLU A 19 -7.59 -10.68 0.94
CA GLU A 19 -8.76 -11.15 1.70
C GLU A 19 -8.84 -12.68 1.75
N GLU A 20 -8.61 -13.36 0.63
CA GLU A 20 -8.57 -14.83 0.55
C GLU A 20 -7.45 -15.39 1.43
N ALA A 21 -6.24 -14.83 1.32
CA ALA A 21 -5.12 -15.21 2.17
C ALA A 21 -5.41 -14.98 3.66
N LEU A 22 -6.05 -13.85 3.99
CA LEU A 22 -6.40 -13.51 5.36
C LEU A 22 -7.37 -14.53 5.99
N GLY A 23 -8.25 -15.14 5.19
CA GLY A 23 -9.15 -16.21 5.64
C GLY A 23 -8.46 -17.55 5.95
N ARG A 24 -7.19 -17.72 5.58
CA ARG A 24 -6.41 -18.95 5.83
C ARG A 24 -5.62 -18.92 7.14
N TYR A 25 -5.34 -17.75 7.70
CA TYR A 25 -4.53 -17.63 8.91
C TYR A 25 -5.37 -17.90 10.16
N THR A 26 -4.84 -18.69 11.09
CA THR A 26 -5.35 -18.69 12.48
C THR A 26 -4.95 -17.39 13.19
N PRO A 27 -5.61 -17.00 14.30
CA PRO A 27 -5.20 -15.86 15.11
C PRO A 27 -3.72 -15.93 15.52
N GLU A 28 -3.23 -17.12 15.90
CA GLU A 28 -1.83 -17.31 16.28
C GLU A 28 -0.89 -17.12 15.09
N GLN A 29 -1.26 -17.62 13.90
CA GLN A 29 -0.44 -17.45 12.69
C GLN A 29 -0.38 -15.99 12.25
N LEU A 30 -1.49 -15.24 12.36
CA LEU A 30 -1.57 -13.82 12.02
C LEU A 30 -0.53 -12.99 12.80
N HIS A 31 -0.29 -13.37 14.06
CA HIS A 31 0.63 -12.67 14.96
C HIS A 31 2.02 -13.29 15.06
N ARG A 32 2.27 -14.47 14.48
CA ARG A 32 3.56 -15.13 14.61
C ARG A 32 4.64 -14.43 13.79
N GLN A 33 5.77 -14.13 14.43
CA GLN A 33 6.94 -13.52 13.80
C GLN A 33 8.04 -14.57 13.53
N PRO A 34 8.77 -14.50 12.40
CA PRO A 34 9.93 -15.35 12.15
C PRO A 34 11.12 -15.11 13.07
N SER A 35 11.31 -13.86 13.52
CA SER A 35 12.32 -13.44 14.49
C SER A 35 11.82 -12.19 15.22
N PRO A 36 12.45 -11.77 16.34
CA PRO A 36 12.05 -10.57 17.07
C PRO A 36 12.06 -9.28 16.24
N GLU A 37 12.89 -9.21 15.21
CA GLU A 37 13.05 -8.05 14.31
C GLU A 37 12.18 -8.14 13.05
N ALA A 38 11.56 -9.29 12.79
CA ALA A 38 10.77 -9.53 11.59
C ALA A 38 9.29 -9.23 11.83
N TRP A 39 8.61 -8.77 10.79
CA TRP A 39 7.16 -8.53 10.85
C TRP A 39 6.38 -9.84 10.77
N SER A 40 5.29 -9.92 11.52
CA SER A 40 4.24 -10.91 11.30
C SER A 40 3.46 -10.58 10.03
N VAL A 41 2.63 -11.51 9.54
CA VAL A 41 1.74 -11.22 8.42
C VAL A 41 0.69 -10.17 8.80
N GLY A 42 0.17 -10.18 10.03
CA GLY A 42 -0.71 -9.11 10.53
C GLY A 42 -0.07 -7.72 10.47
N GLN A 43 1.22 -7.61 10.83
CA GLN A 43 1.96 -6.34 10.72
C GLN A 43 2.14 -5.88 9.28
N VAL A 44 2.33 -6.79 8.31
CA VAL A 44 2.38 -6.45 6.88
C VAL A 44 1.03 -5.85 6.42
N TYR A 45 -0.09 -6.45 6.79
CA TYR A 45 -1.42 -5.92 6.46
C TYR A 45 -1.63 -4.53 7.09
N THR A 46 -1.31 -4.39 8.37
CA THR A 46 -1.43 -3.11 9.09
C THR A 46 -0.57 -2.02 8.45
N HIS A 47 0.67 -2.33 8.05
CA HIS A 47 1.57 -1.42 7.34
C HIS A 47 0.96 -0.95 6.01
N LEU A 48 0.49 -1.88 5.18
CA LEU A 48 -0.12 -1.56 3.89
C LEU A 48 -1.35 -0.66 4.05
N LEU A 49 -2.26 -1.02 4.95
CA LEU A 49 -3.50 -0.27 5.20
C LEU A 49 -3.21 1.11 5.83
N ASN A 50 -2.28 1.20 6.78
CA ASN A 50 -1.90 2.47 7.38
C ASN A 50 -1.27 3.41 6.33
N THR A 51 -0.38 2.87 5.48
CA THR A 51 0.24 3.65 4.40
C THR A 51 -0.81 4.12 3.39
N ALA A 52 -1.75 3.26 3.01
CA ALA A 52 -2.84 3.60 2.11
C ALA A 52 -3.71 4.73 2.67
N PHE A 53 -4.27 4.57 3.87
CA PHE A 53 -5.18 5.56 4.45
C PHE A 53 -4.49 6.83 4.92
N HIS A 54 -3.35 6.73 5.61
CA HIS A 54 -2.77 7.87 6.32
C HIS A 54 -1.69 8.61 5.53
N MET A 55 -1.23 8.06 4.41
CA MET A 55 -0.28 8.74 3.51
C MET A 55 -0.88 8.93 2.12
N GLN A 56 -1.20 7.85 1.43
CA GLN A 56 -1.54 7.89 0.01
C GLN A 56 -2.90 8.58 -0.23
N MET A 57 -3.96 8.15 0.46
CA MET A 57 -5.30 8.73 0.35
C MET A 57 -5.36 10.17 0.87
N ARG A 58 -4.60 10.50 1.93
CA ARG A 58 -4.45 11.87 2.41
C ARG A 58 -3.77 12.77 1.39
N ALA A 59 -2.73 12.30 0.72
CA ALA A 59 -2.05 13.06 -0.32
C ALA A 59 -2.95 13.30 -1.54
N ILE A 60 -3.74 12.31 -1.95
CA ILE A 60 -4.75 12.48 -3.02
C ILE A 60 -5.78 13.54 -2.62
N THR A 61 -6.26 13.49 -1.37
CA THR A 61 -7.20 14.49 -0.84
C THR A 61 -6.60 15.89 -0.84
N ALA A 62 -5.34 16.04 -0.41
CA ALA A 62 -4.64 17.32 -0.44
C ALA A 62 -4.44 17.84 -1.88
N CYS A 63 -4.12 16.96 -2.86
CA CYS A 63 -4.10 17.34 -4.28
C CYS A 63 -5.47 17.84 -4.74
N ARG A 64 -6.56 17.13 -4.38
CA ARG A 64 -7.94 17.54 -4.72
C ARG A 64 -8.30 18.90 -4.12
N ASN A 65 -7.93 19.14 -2.87
CA ASN A 65 -8.28 20.37 -2.15
C ASN A 65 -7.41 21.58 -2.53
N GLY A 66 -6.36 21.39 -3.35
CA GLY A 66 -5.43 22.48 -3.67
C GLY A 66 -4.45 22.80 -2.54
N GLU A 67 -4.28 21.87 -1.60
CA GLU A 67 -3.28 21.94 -0.52
C GLU A 67 -1.89 21.45 -0.99
N GLY A 68 -1.82 20.92 -2.21
CA GLY A 68 -0.56 20.58 -2.88
C GLY A 68 0.25 21.82 -3.23
N GLN A 69 1.56 21.65 -3.31
CA GLN A 69 2.47 22.67 -3.82
C GLN A 69 2.61 22.49 -5.34
N PRO A 70 2.42 23.54 -6.15
CA PRO A 70 2.62 23.46 -7.59
C PRO A 70 4.11 23.26 -7.95
N GLU A 71 4.99 23.71 -7.07
CA GLU A 71 6.44 23.64 -7.24
C GLU A 71 6.98 22.34 -6.66
N GLY A 72 7.69 21.57 -7.49
CA GLY A 72 8.34 20.32 -7.09
C GLY A 72 8.35 19.28 -8.19
N SER A 73 9.45 18.56 -8.31
CA SER A 73 9.59 17.38 -9.16
C SER A 73 9.62 16.11 -8.33
N LYS A 74 9.41 14.97 -8.97
CA LYS A 74 9.82 13.71 -8.37
C LYS A 74 11.33 13.74 -8.13
N SER A 75 11.77 13.01 -7.12
CA SER A 75 13.18 12.70 -6.95
C SER A 75 13.61 11.71 -8.03
N GLU A 76 14.92 11.49 -8.19
CA GLU A 76 15.45 10.43 -9.07
C GLU A 76 14.86 9.05 -8.72
N ALA A 77 14.69 8.77 -7.42
CA ALA A 77 14.04 7.55 -6.95
C ALA A 77 12.56 7.50 -7.35
N GLY A 78 11.83 8.62 -7.28
CA GLY A 78 10.46 8.73 -7.77
C GLY A 78 10.37 8.44 -9.27
N GLU A 79 11.19 9.10 -10.07
CA GLU A 79 11.26 8.87 -11.51
C GLU A 79 11.56 7.40 -11.86
N ALA A 80 12.46 6.77 -11.11
CA ALA A 80 12.76 5.35 -11.29
C ALA A 80 11.56 4.44 -10.97
N VAL A 81 10.85 4.69 -9.87
CA VAL A 81 9.66 3.91 -9.47
C VAL A 81 8.57 3.99 -10.53
N PHE A 82 8.25 5.20 -11.02
CA PHE A 82 7.19 5.38 -12.01
C PHE A 82 7.59 4.89 -13.41
N ARG A 83 8.87 5.02 -13.80
CA ARG A 83 9.38 4.45 -15.05
C ARG A 83 9.34 2.92 -15.04
N LEU A 84 9.61 2.29 -13.88
CA LEU A 84 9.53 0.84 -13.71
C LEU A 84 8.09 0.36 -13.53
N GLY A 85 7.19 1.23 -13.07
CA GLY A 85 5.86 0.86 -12.62
C GLY A 85 5.88 -0.03 -11.36
N ALA A 86 6.95 0.01 -10.57
CA ALA A 86 7.11 -0.83 -9.39
C ALA A 86 8.13 -0.25 -8.40
N PHE A 87 8.01 -0.63 -7.13
CA PHE A 87 9.10 -0.48 -6.18
C PHE A 87 10.25 -1.42 -6.54
N PRO A 88 11.52 -0.98 -6.42
CA PRO A 88 12.66 -1.85 -6.64
C PRO A 88 12.59 -3.07 -5.71
N PRO A 89 12.96 -4.28 -6.17
CA PRO A 89 12.87 -5.52 -5.40
C PRO A 89 14.01 -5.64 -4.37
N ILE A 90 14.23 -4.59 -3.58
CA ILE A 90 15.27 -4.50 -2.55
C ILE A 90 14.60 -4.59 -1.18
N LYS A 91 15.18 -5.40 -0.28
CA LYS A 91 14.76 -5.42 1.13
C LYS A 91 15.34 -4.18 1.81
N ILE A 92 14.50 -3.27 2.27
CA ILE A 92 14.93 -2.15 3.09
C ILE A 92 14.82 -2.58 4.55
N ALA A 93 15.96 -2.80 5.19
CA ALA A 93 16.00 -3.00 6.63
C ALA A 93 15.89 -1.63 7.31
N VAL A 94 14.72 -1.35 7.89
CA VAL A 94 14.54 -0.21 8.79
C VAL A 94 14.68 -0.75 10.21
N PRO A 95 15.47 -0.12 11.10
CA PRO A 95 15.55 -0.53 12.49
C PRO A 95 14.14 -0.62 13.11
N PRO A 96 13.84 -1.67 13.90
CA PRO A 96 12.55 -1.77 14.54
C PRO A 96 12.43 -0.64 15.57
N THR A 97 11.59 0.34 15.26
CA THR A 97 11.17 1.38 16.21
C THR A 97 9.66 1.43 16.23
N ASP A 98 9.06 1.93 17.30
CA ASP A 98 7.60 2.09 17.41
C ASP A 98 7.02 2.97 16.29
N ALA A 99 7.83 3.83 15.69
CA ALA A 99 7.43 4.67 14.56
C ALA A 99 7.36 3.91 13.22
N TYR A 100 8.10 2.81 13.08
CA TYR A 100 8.21 2.06 11.83
C TYR A 100 7.66 0.63 11.91
N THR A 101 7.45 0.10 13.13
CA THR A 101 6.92 -1.25 13.35
C THR A 101 5.46 -1.14 13.80
N PRO A 102 4.49 -1.54 12.96
CA PRO A 102 3.09 -1.53 13.37
C PRO A 102 2.84 -2.43 14.59
N PRO A 103 1.90 -2.09 15.50
CA PRO A 103 1.49 -2.99 16.56
C PRO A 103 1.01 -4.34 16.00
N ASN A 104 1.40 -5.42 16.65
CA ASN A 104 1.03 -6.78 16.26
C ASN A 104 -0.23 -7.25 17.00
N THR A 105 -1.32 -6.49 16.86
CA THR A 105 -2.55 -6.66 17.66
C THR A 105 -3.84 -6.63 16.83
N GLU A 106 -3.73 -6.51 15.51
CA GLU A 106 -4.89 -6.41 14.62
C GLU A 106 -5.46 -7.78 14.30
N GLU A 107 -6.77 -7.94 14.49
CA GLU A 107 -7.49 -9.18 14.24
C GLU A 107 -7.92 -9.29 12.77
N ALA A 108 -8.10 -10.53 12.30
CA ALA A 108 -8.45 -10.81 10.91
C ALA A 108 -9.74 -10.08 10.44
N ASP A 109 -10.76 -9.99 11.29
CA ASP A 109 -12.01 -9.31 10.93
C ASP A 109 -11.84 -7.79 10.81
N SER A 110 -11.01 -7.18 11.65
CA SER A 110 -10.64 -5.75 11.55
C SER A 110 -9.89 -5.48 10.25
N LEU A 111 -8.89 -6.30 9.94
CA LEU A 111 -8.11 -6.17 8.71
C LEU A 111 -8.98 -6.35 7.46
N ARG A 112 -9.93 -7.31 7.47
CA ARG A 112 -10.87 -7.54 6.38
C ARG A 112 -11.78 -6.33 6.15
N ALA A 113 -12.37 -5.78 7.22
CA ALA A 113 -13.22 -4.59 7.11
C ALA A 113 -12.44 -3.38 6.57
N ARG A 114 -11.16 -3.23 6.95
CA ARG A 114 -10.29 -2.16 6.45
C ARG A 114 -9.91 -2.34 4.98
N LEU A 115 -9.72 -3.58 4.50
CA LEU A 115 -9.51 -3.89 3.08
C LEU A 115 -10.75 -3.57 2.24
N GLU A 116 -11.95 -3.93 2.72
CA GLU A 116 -13.21 -3.59 2.07
C GLU A 116 -13.41 -2.07 1.99
N LYS A 117 -13.13 -1.36 3.09
CA LYS A 117 -13.15 0.11 3.14
C LYS A 117 -12.18 0.72 2.13
N LEU A 118 -10.95 0.20 2.04
CA LEU A 118 -9.96 0.68 1.08
C LEU A 118 -10.47 0.50 -0.35
N ARG A 119 -11.04 -0.67 -0.67
CA ARG A 119 -11.65 -0.95 -1.99
C ARG A 119 -12.74 0.07 -2.33
N GLY A 120 -13.64 0.36 -1.39
CA GLY A 120 -14.70 1.35 -1.55
C GLY A 120 -14.15 2.75 -1.82
N GLU A 121 -13.25 3.25 -0.96
CA GLU A 121 -12.66 4.58 -1.12
C GLU A 121 -11.83 4.72 -2.40
N CYS A 122 -11.13 3.67 -2.83
CA CYS A 122 -10.40 3.69 -4.10
C CYS A 122 -11.32 3.81 -5.32
N ARG A 123 -12.52 3.22 -5.30
CA ARG A 123 -13.52 3.40 -6.37
C ARG A 123 -14.01 4.85 -6.44
N GLU A 124 -14.31 5.44 -5.28
CA GLU A 124 -14.77 6.83 -5.19
C GLU A 124 -13.70 7.82 -5.66
N VAL A 125 -12.45 7.58 -5.24
CA VAL A 125 -11.30 8.39 -5.66
C VAL A 125 -11.07 8.27 -7.16
N GLU A 126 -11.05 7.06 -7.72
CA GLU A 126 -10.79 6.83 -9.14
C GLU A 126 -11.73 7.64 -10.04
N ALA A 127 -13.03 7.65 -9.70
CA ALA A 127 -14.05 8.40 -10.44
C ALA A 127 -13.81 9.93 -10.45
N GLN A 128 -13.03 10.45 -9.50
CA GLN A 128 -12.74 11.87 -9.35
C GLN A 128 -11.35 12.27 -9.87
N LEU A 129 -10.43 11.31 -10.06
CA LEU A 129 -9.02 11.58 -10.36
C LEU A 129 -8.82 12.45 -11.61
N ALA A 130 -9.60 12.20 -12.67
CA ALA A 130 -9.48 12.93 -13.93
C ALA A 130 -9.80 14.44 -13.81
N ALA A 131 -10.56 14.83 -12.78
CA ALA A 131 -10.91 16.22 -12.52
C ALA A 131 -9.87 16.94 -11.64
N ILE A 132 -8.93 16.22 -11.03
CA ILE A 132 -7.89 16.82 -10.18
C ILE A 132 -6.76 17.35 -11.07
N PRO A 133 -6.43 18.65 -11.01
CA PRO A 133 -5.33 19.21 -11.79
C PRO A 133 -3.98 18.54 -11.49
N ALA A 134 -3.25 18.15 -12.54
CA ALA A 134 -1.99 17.40 -12.43
C ALA A 134 -0.80 18.23 -11.90
N ASP A 135 -0.95 19.55 -11.87
CA ASP A 135 0.00 20.49 -11.27
C ASP A 135 -0.14 20.57 -9.74
N ARG A 136 -1.22 20.07 -9.14
CA ARG A 136 -1.37 19.97 -7.69
C ARG A 136 -0.62 18.74 -7.19
N ARG A 137 0.56 18.96 -6.60
CA ARG A 137 1.45 17.89 -6.16
C ARG A 137 1.68 17.91 -4.65
N VAL A 138 1.78 16.74 -4.06
CA VAL A 138 2.09 16.57 -2.64
C VAL A 138 3.40 15.77 -2.53
N PRO A 139 4.38 16.24 -1.73
CA PRO A 139 5.68 15.58 -1.62
C PRO A 139 5.59 14.27 -0.83
N HIS A 140 6.18 13.21 -1.38
CA HIS A 140 6.53 11.99 -0.66
C HIS A 140 7.97 12.10 -0.12
N PRO A 141 8.25 11.68 1.13
CA PRO A 141 9.56 11.84 1.76
C PRO A 141 10.74 11.33 0.93
N ARG A 142 10.54 10.24 0.19
CA ARG A 142 11.58 9.62 -0.67
C ARG A 142 11.41 9.90 -2.17
N LEU A 143 10.18 10.08 -2.65
CA LEU A 143 9.86 10.04 -4.09
C LEU A 143 9.69 11.44 -4.68
N GLY A 144 9.72 12.49 -3.85
CA GLY A 144 9.51 13.86 -4.28
C GLY A 144 8.03 14.16 -4.54
N ALA A 145 7.77 15.24 -5.27
CA ALA A 145 6.43 15.75 -5.52
C ALA A 145 5.68 14.87 -6.52
N MET A 146 4.49 14.39 -6.14
CA MET A 146 3.64 13.52 -6.97
C MET A 146 2.22 14.08 -7.07
N ASN A 147 1.59 13.90 -8.22
CA ASN A 147 0.18 14.27 -8.43
C ASN A 147 -0.78 13.18 -7.90
N ALA A 148 -2.08 13.45 -7.94
CA ALA A 148 -3.10 12.52 -7.43
C ALA A 148 -3.11 11.15 -8.14
N VAL A 149 -2.90 11.11 -9.46
CA VAL A 149 -2.86 9.85 -10.23
C VAL A 149 -1.65 9.01 -9.82
N GLU A 150 -0.51 9.65 -9.61
CA GLU A 150 0.73 9.02 -9.17
C GLU A 150 0.61 8.48 -7.74
N TRP A 151 0.02 9.25 -6.82
CA TRP A 151 -0.29 8.79 -5.47
C TRP A 151 -1.26 7.60 -5.47
N PHE A 152 -2.25 7.59 -6.36
CA PHE A 152 -3.19 6.48 -6.52
C PHE A 152 -2.49 5.22 -7.06
N ALA A 153 -1.67 5.35 -8.09
CA ALA A 153 -0.86 4.26 -8.64
C ALA A 153 0.08 3.64 -7.58
N LEU A 154 0.60 4.47 -6.68
CA LEU A 154 1.48 4.02 -5.61
C LEU A 154 0.80 3.04 -4.63
N ILE A 155 -0.53 3.10 -4.47
CA ILE A 155 -1.28 2.15 -3.63
C ILE A 155 -1.15 0.73 -4.20
N GLU A 156 -1.49 0.56 -5.48
CA GLU A 156 -1.34 -0.73 -6.19
C GLU A 156 0.09 -1.23 -6.14
N MET A 157 1.06 -0.38 -6.48
CA MET A 157 2.47 -0.76 -6.51
C MET A 157 2.96 -1.24 -5.15
N HIS A 158 2.48 -0.64 -4.06
CA HIS A 158 2.88 -0.97 -2.70
C HIS A 158 2.32 -2.31 -2.26
N PHE A 159 1.03 -2.56 -2.52
CA PHE A 159 0.42 -3.87 -2.27
C PHE A 159 1.12 -4.97 -3.06
N ARG A 160 1.32 -4.77 -4.37
CA ARG A 160 2.02 -5.74 -5.22
C ARG A 160 3.45 -6.01 -4.77
N HIS A 161 4.17 -4.98 -4.31
CA HIS A 161 5.53 -5.12 -3.79
C HIS A 161 5.59 -6.10 -2.59
N HIS A 162 4.61 -6.02 -1.68
CA HIS A 162 4.59 -6.82 -0.46
C HIS A 162 4.08 -8.25 -0.65
N LEU A 163 3.57 -8.65 -1.83
CA LEU A 163 3.23 -10.05 -2.12
C LEU A 163 4.41 -11.00 -1.92
N ARG A 164 5.64 -10.57 -2.23
CA ARG A 164 6.83 -11.39 -1.99
C ARG A 164 7.05 -11.64 -0.49
N GLN A 165 6.94 -10.60 0.33
CA GLN A 165 7.12 -10.73 1.78
C GLN A 165 6.01 -11.59 2.38
N GLN A 166 4.77 -11.43 1.92
CA GLN A 166 3.66 -12.29 2.33
C GLN A 166 3.93 -13.76 2.00
N ARG A 167 4.39 -14.08 0.78
CA ARG A 167 4.74 -15.47 0.42
C ARG A 167 5.85 -16.06 1.28
N GLU A 168 6.86 -15.26 1.62
CA GLU A 168 7.94 -15.69 2.54
C GLU A 168 7.38 -16.01 3.94
N LEU A 169 6.40 -15.23 4.42
CA LEU A 169 5.71 -15.47 5.69
C LEU A 169 4.76 -16.68 5.60
N ASP A 170 4.03 -16.87 4.50
CA ASP A 170 3.16 -18.03 4.29
C ASP A 170 3.97 -19.34 4.35
N SER A 171 5.14 -19.38 3.71
CA SER A 171 6.04 -20.56 3.78
C SER A 171 6.55 -20.78 5.21
N PHE A 172 6.94 -19.72 5.92
CA PHE A 172 7.30 -19.82 7.35
C PHE A 172 6.16 -20.35 8.24
N LEU A 173 4.91 -20.01 7.91
CA LEU A 173 3.71 -20.46 8.63
C LEU A 173 3.25 -21.86 8.22
N GLY A 174 3.88 -22.48 7.23
CA GLY A 174 3.52 -23.79 6.69
C GLY A 174 2.25 -23.77 5.83
N LEU A 175 1.93 -22.64 5.20
CA LEU A 175 0.72 -22.41 4.40
C LEU A 175 0.98 -22.52 2.88
N GLU A 176 1.97 -23.32 2.49
CA GLU A 176 2.29 -23.53 1.07
C GLU A 176 1.05 -24.03 0.32
N SER A 177 0.74 -23.37 -0.79
CA SER A 177 -0.17 -23.94 -1.78
C SER A 177 0.58 -25.08 -2.46
N ALA A 178 0.01 -26.28 -2.44
CA ALA A 178 0.46 -27.41 -3.25
C ALA A 178 0.49 -27.05 -4.75
#